data_AF-A0AAD4UQ08-F1
#
_entry.id   AF-A0AAD4UQ08-F1
#
_cell.length_a   1.000
_cell.length_b   1.000
_cell.length_c   1.000
_cell.angle_alpha   90.00
_cell.angle_beta   90.00
_cell.angle_gamma   90.00
#
_symmetry.space_group_name_H-M   'P 1'
#
loop_
_entity.id
_entity.type
_entity.pdbx_description
1 polymer ?
#
loop_
_entity_poly.entity_id
_entity_poly.type
_entity_poly.pdbx_seq_one_letter_code
_entity_poly.pdbx_strand_id
1 'polypeptide(L)'
;MQALLAFKQGLVDDENSLLSWGREAQNKDCCQWAGVYCNNQTGHVIKLDLGDQSLQGKISPKLIHLQHLEYLNLSFNNFSWSKIPDFIGSLSNLIYLDLSYANFGGQIPNQLGNLTHLQYLDLSFNGYSVIAPENSCTKPQLAL
;
A
#
# COMPACT_ATOMS: atom_id res chain seq x y z
N MET A 1 -12.19 -0.62 11.82
CA MET A 1 -12.03 0.85 12.00
C MET A 1 -10.69 1.31 12.59
N GLN A 2 -10.17 0.75 13.70
CA GLN A 2 -8.92 1.25 14.32
C GLN A 2 -7.70 1.21 13.37
N ALA A 3 -7.58 0.16 12.56
CA ALA A 3 -6.54 0.04 11.53
C ALA A 3 -6.57 1.20 10.53
N LEU A 4 -7.76 1.56 10.03
CA LEU A 4 -7.95 2.68 9.10
C LEU A 4 -7.62 4.03 9.75
N LEU A 5 -7.98 4.24 11.02
CA LEU A 5 -7.61 5.49 11.71
C LEU A 5 -6.10 5.59 11.96
N ALA A 6 -5.44 4.48 12.31
CA ALA A 6 -3.99 4.44 12.43
C ALA A 6 -3.29 4.61 11.07
N PHE A 7 -3.92 4.16 9.99
CA PHE A 7 -3.48 4.42 8.63
C PHE A 7 -3.58 5.90 8.29
N LYS A 8 -4.75 6.53 8.51
CA LYS A 8 -4.95 7.98 8.34
C LYS A 8 -3.92 8.81 9.13
N GLN A 9 -3.61 8.44 10.37
CA GLN A 9 -2.59 9.13 11.19
C GLN A 9 -1.17 9.08 10.60
N GLY A 10 -0.86 8.08 9.77
CA GLY A 10 0.43 7.98 9.09
C GLY A 10 0.50 8.79 7.79
N LEU A 11 -0.65 9.28 7.31
CA LEU A 11 -0.76 10.02 6.07
C LEU A 11 -0.75 11.53 6.32
N VAL A 12 -0.26 12.25 5.32
CA VAL A 12 -0.49 13.68 5.16
C VAL A 12 -1.53 13.85 4.04
N ASP A 13 -2.60 14.56 4.34
CA ASP A 13 -3.82 14.70 3.53
C ASP A 13 -4.21 16.19 3.45
N ASP A 14 -3.45 16.96 2.68
CA ASP A 14 -3.61 18.42 2.59
C ASP A 14 -4.91 18.81 1.85
N GLU A 15 -5.35 17.96 0.92
CA GLU A 15 -6.57 18.15 0.11
C GLU A 15 -7.83 17.64 0.81
N ASN A 16 -7.71 17.17 2.06
CA ASN A 16 -8.85 16.75 2.87
C ASN A 16 -9.66 15.59 2.22
N SER A 17 -9.00 14.74 1.45
CA SER A 17 -9.59 13.57 0.79
C SER A 17 -10.15 12.56 1.79
N LEU A 18 -9.60 12.52 3.01
CA LEU A 18 -10.03 11.62 4.09
C LEU A 18 -10.96 12.30 5.10
N LEU A 19 -11.62 13.41 4.77
CA LEU A 19 -12.54 14.10 5.70
C LEU A 19 -13.62 13.22 6.31
N SER A 20 -14.15 12.28 5.52
CA SER A 20 -15.19 11.34 5.98
C SER A 20 -14.68 10.34 7.03
N TRP A 21 -13.36 10.18 7.18
CA TRP A 21 -12.77 9.24 8.12
C TRP A 21 -12.67 9.84 9.52
N GLY A 22 -13.42 9.30 10.49
CA GLY A 22 -13.38 9.84 11.86
C GLY A 22 -14.20 9.03 12.86
N ARG A 23 -14.17 9.45 14.13
CA ARG A 23 -14.96 8.84 15.21
C ARG A 23 -16.19 9.65 15.60
N GLU A 24 -16.42 10.75 14.92
CA GLU A 24 -17.56 11.63 15.19
C GLU A 24 -18.88 10.89 14.89
N ALA A 25 -19.97 11.32 15.51
CA ALA A 25 -21.25 10.60 15.48
C ALA A 25 -21.74 10.31 14.05
N GLN A 26 -21.47 11.22 13.12
CA GLN A 26 -21.79 11.12 11.70
C GLN A 26 -20.83 10.23 10.89
N ASN A 27 -19.65 9.90 11.42
CA ASN A 27 -18.60 9.13 10.74
C ASN A 27 -18.32 7.77 11.41
N LYS A 28 -19.22 7.31 12.29
CA LYS A 28 -18.99 6.11 13.11
C LYS A 28 -18.88 4.81 12.30
N ASP A 29 -19.55 4.73 11.16
CA ASP A 29 -19.47 3.57 10.26
C ASP A 29 -18.38 3.79 9.20
N CYS A 30 -17.31 3.01 9.28
CA CYS A 30 -16.22 3.11 8.31
C CYS A 30 -16.58 2.64 6.91
N CYS A 31 -17.67 1.91 6.75
CA CYS A 31 -18.16 1.48 5.43
C CYS A 31 -18.81 2.63 4.64
N GLN A 32 -19.01 3.79 5.27
CA GLN A 32 -19.45 5.03 4.62
C GLN A 32 -18.30 5.99 4.31
N TRP A 33 -17.07 5.63 4.66
CA TRP A 33 -15.91 6.47 4.41
C TRP A 33 -15.52 6.42 2.94
N ALA A 34 -15.15 7.58 2.40
CA ALA A 34 -14.65 7.70 1.03
C ALA A 34 -13.48 6.72 0.82
N GLY A 35 -13.55 5.94 -0.26
CA GLY A 35 -12.55 4.94 -0.61
C GLY A 35 -12.62 3.63 0.19
N VAL A 36 -13.52 3.49 1.18
CA VAL A 36 -13.67 2.25 1.98
C VAL A 36 -14.91 1.49 1.54
N TYR A 37 -14.73 0.22 1.22
CA TYR A 37 -15.81 -0.66 0.78
C TYR A 37 -15.81 -1.93 1.61
N CYS A 38 -16.98 -2.28 2.13
CA CYS A 38 -17.17 -3.41 3.02
C CYS A 38 -17.97 -4.53 2.35
N ASN A 39 -17.78 -5.76 2.83
CA ASN A 39 -18.66 -6.86 2.54
C ASN A 39 -20.03 -6.62 3.19
N ASN A 40 -21.12 -6.72 2.42
CA ASN A 40 -22.48 -6.39 2.88
C ASN A 40 -23.04 -7.37 3.92
N GLN A 41 -22.43 -8.55 4.10
CA GLN A 41 -22.86 -9.55 5.07
C GLN A 41 -22.05 -9.48 6.36
N THR A 42 -20.72 -9.32 6.25
CA THR A 42 -19.83 -9.36 7.42
C THR A 42 -19.43 -7.99 7.96
N GLY A 43 -19.60 -6.92 7.16
CA GLY A 43 -19.11 -5.59 7.49
C GLY A 43 -17.58 -5.45 7.47
N HIS A 44 -16.85 -6.49 7.04
CA HIS A 44 -15.40 -6.41 6.91
C HIS A 44 -15.00 -5.55 5.71
N VAL A 45 -13.94 -4.75 5.86
CA VAL A 45 -13.36 -3.97 4.77
C VAL A 45 -12.70 -4.92 3.79
N ILE A 46 -13.18 -4.92 2.55
CA ILE A 46 -12.69 -5.78 1.45
C ILE A 46 -11.97 -4.98 0.36
N LYS A 47 -12.30 -3.69 0.20
CA LYS A 47 -11.66 -2.82 -0.78
C LYS A 47 -11.31 -1.49 -0.13
N LEU A 48 -10.06 -1.06 -0.34
CA LEU A 48 -9.55 0.26 -0.01
C LEU A 48 -9.01 0.91 -1.28
N ASP A 49 -9.67 1.97 -1.73
CA ASP A 49 -9.39 2.65 -2.99
C ASP A 49 -9.12 4.13 -2.72
N LEU A 50 -7.84 4.48 -2.71
CA LEU A 50 -7.33 5.81 -2.42
C LEU A 50 -6.39 6.26 -3.54
N GLY A 51 -6.66 5.82 -4.77
CA GLY A 51 -5.96 6.32 -5.95
C GLY A 51 -6.25 7.81 -6.16
N ASP A 52 -5.23 8.55 -6.56
CA ASP A 52 -5.34 9.98 -6.94
C ASP A 52 -5.98 10.84 -5.83
N GLN A 53 -5.45 10.72 -4.62
CA GLN A 53 -5.94 11.46 -3.44
C GLN A 53 -4.91 12.46 -2.91
N SER A 54 -3.84 12.75 -3.69
CA SER A 54 -2.73 13.61 -3.27
C SER A 54 -2.11 13.23 -1.93
N LEU A 55 -2.22 11.96 -1.52
CA LEU A 55 -1.78 11.49 -0.21
C LEU A 55 -0.26 11.40 -0.14
N GLN A 56 0.28 11.75 1.01
CA GLN A 56 1.70 11.66 1.33
C GLN A 56 1.90 10.92 2.66
N GLY A 57 3.15 10.82 3.10
CA GLY A 57 3.51 10.26 4.41
C GLY A 57 3.90 8.79 4.35
N LYS A 58 3.47 8.00 5.34
CA LYS A 58 3.88 6.60 5.51
C LYS A 58 2.69 5.67 5.67
N ILE A 59 2.76 4.53 5.00
CA ILE A 59 1.79 3.45 5.19
C ILE A 59 1.98 2.83 6.58
N SER A 60 0.96 2.95 7.43
CA SER A 60 0.97 2.40 8.79
C SER A 60 0.95 0.87 8.81
N PRO A 61 1.80 0.20 9.62
CA PRO A 61 1.79 -1.26 9.75
C PRO A 61 0.50 -1.82 10.34
N LYS A 62 -0.35 -0.98 10.92
CA LYS A 62 -1.67 -1.39 11.41
C LYS A 62 -2.64 -1.79 10.28
N LEU A 63 -2.31 -1.48 9.03
CA LEU A 63 -3.08 -1.94 7.87
C LEU A 63 -3.13 -3.48 7.77
N ILE A 64 -2.15 -4.20 8.36
CA ILE A 64 -2.14 -5.67 8.45
C ILE A 64 -3.39 -6.26 9.12
N HIS A 65 -4.09 -5.47 9.94
CA HIS A 65 -5.32 -5.92 10.60
C HIS A 65 -6.54 -5.94 9.67
N LEU A 66 -6.45 -5.43 8.44
CA LEU A 66 -7.49 -5.58 7.42
C LEU A 66 -7.34 -6.94 6.72
N GLN A 67 -7.51 -8.03 7.49
CA GLN A 67 -7.23 -9.39 7.01
C GLN A 67 -8.15 -9.85 5.87
N HIS A 68 -9.28 -9.19 5.66
CA HIS A 68 -10.22 -9.48 4.59
C HIS A 68 -10.03 -8.57 3.36
N LEU A 69 -8.97 -7.76 3.33
CA LEU A 69 -8.72 -6.85 2.22
C LEU A 69 -8.34 -7.64 0.96
N GLU A 70 -9.12 -7.45 -0.10
CA GLU A 70 -8.95 -8.07 -1.41
C GLU A 70 -8.42 -7.06 -2.44
N TYR A 71 -8.69 -5.77 -2.24
CA TYR A 71 -8.31 -4.71 -3.16
C TYR A 71 -7.64 -3.56 -2.40
N LEU A 72 -6.42 -3.22 -2.82
CA LEU A 72 -5.69 -2.05 -2.33
C LEU A 72 -5.18 -1.22 -3.51
N ASN A 73 -5.70 0.00 -3.65
CA ASN A 73 -5.20 0.98 -4.61
C ASN A 73 -4.68 2.21 -3.86
N LEU A 74 -3.39 2.49 -4.03
CA LEU A 74 -2.70 3.69 -3.55
C LEU A 74 -1.99 4.44 -4.69
N SER A 75 -2.37 4.16 -5.94
CA SER A 75 -1.75 4.76 -7.12
C SER A 75 -1.93 6.28 -7.18
N PHE A 76 -1.10 6.97 -7.97
CA PHE A 76 -1.21 8.42 -8.17
C PHE A 76 -1.19 9.22 -6.86
N ASN A 77 -0.37 8.79 -5.90
CA ASN A 77 -0.09 9.51 -4.65
C ASN A 77 1.39 9.90 -4.58
N ASN A 78 1.86 10.44 -3.46
CA ASN A 78 3.26 10.82 -3.31
C ASN A 78 3.85 10.33 -1.97
N PHE A 79 4.27 9.07 -1.94
CA PHE A 79 4.89 8.47 -0.76
C PHE A 79 6.40 8.79 -0.61
N SER A 80 6.87 9.87 -1.24
CA SER A 80 8.16 10.52 -0.99
C SER A 80 9.37 9.57 -0.95
N TRP A 81 9.49 8.71 -1.96
CA TRP A 81 10.57 7.71 -2.12
C TRP A 81 10.64 6.67 -1.00
N SER A 82 9.57 6.52 -0.21
CA SER A 82 9.50 5.51 0.83
C SER A 82 9.51 4.09 0.23
N LYS A 83 9.96 3.13 1.03
CA LYS A 83 9.89 1.71 0.66
C LYS A 83 8.46 1.20 0.78
N ILE A 84 8.09 0.27 -0.10
CA ILE A 84 6.89 -0.56 0.10
C ILE A 84 7.10 -1.36 1.40
N PRO A 85 6.19 -1.29 2.38
CA PRO A 85 6.35 -2.07 3.60
C PRO A 85 6.14 -3.58 3.40
N ASP A 86 7.04 -4.39 3.94
CA ASP A 86 7.02 -5.86 3.84
C ASP A 86 5.71 -6.50 4.35
N PHE A 87 5.04 -5.87 5.32
CA PHE A 87 3.78 -6.38 5.87
C PHE A 87 2.66 -6.45 4.84
N ILE A 88 2.74 -5.72 3.72
CA ILE A 88 1.77 -5.83 2.63
C ILE A 88 1.69 -7.28 2.15
N GLY A 89 2.82 -8.00 2.14
CA GLY A 89 2.87 -9.44 1.84
C GLY A 89 2.11 -10.35 2.81
N SER A 90 1.65 -9.83 3.95
CA SER A 90 0.83 -10.58 4.92
C SER A 90 -0.67 -10.43 4.70
N LEU A 91 -1.11 -9.56 3.78
CA LEU A 91 -2.51 -9.39 3.39
C LEU A 91 -2.93 -10.49 2.41
N SER A 92 -2.97 -11.72 2.90
CA SER A 92 -3.07 -12.94 2.07
C SER A 92 -4.31 -13.05 1.19
N ASN A 93 -5.36 -12.26 1.45
CA ASN A 93 -6.56 -12.21 0.63
C ASN A 93 -6.49 -11.20 -0.52
N LEU A 94 -5.41 -10.43 -0.66
CA LEU A 94 -5.26 -9.47 -1.76
C LEU A 94 -5.31 -10.18 -3.12
N ILE A 95 -6.19 -9.66 -3.97
CA ILE A 95 -6.39 -10.03 -5.37
C ILE A 95 -5.85 -8.91 -6.27
N TYR A 96 -6.00 -7.66 -5.86
CA TYR A 96 -5.58 -6.47 -6.59
C TYR A 96 -4.69 -5.57 -5.72
N LEU A 97 -3.48 -5.28 -6.20
CA LEU A 97 -2.56 -4.33 -5.59
C LEU A 97 -2.04 -3.35 -6.65
N ASP A 98 -2.36 -2.08 -6.46
CA ASP A 98 -1.87 -1.00 -7.33
C ASP A 98 -1.18 0.08 -6.49
N LEU A 99 0.13 0.19 -6.71
CA LEU A 99 1.03 1.15 -6.10
C LEU A 99 1.71 2.02 -7.18
N SER A 100 1.19 2.02 -8.40
CA SER A 100 1.79 2.72 -9.54
C SER A 100 1.75 4.24 -9.38
N TYR A 101 2.69 4.96 -10.00
CA TYR A 101 2.73 6.44 -9.96
C TYR A 101 2.67 7.03 -8.54
N ALA A 102 3.23 6.35 -7.54
CA ALA A 102 3.03 6.70 -6.14
C ALA A 102 4.33 7.18 -5.45
N ASN A 103 5.40 7.41 -6.23
CA ASN A 103 6.75 7.76 -5.77
C ASN A 103 7.28 6.79 -4.69
N PHE A 104 7.00 5.49 -4.79
CA PHE A 104 7.72 4.50 -3.99
C PHE A 104 9.15 4.32 -4.51
N GLY A 105 10.07 3.94 -3.62
CA GLY A 105 11.47 3.71 -3.96
C GLY A 105 12.10 2.56 -3.18
N GLY A 106 13.43 2.44 -3.30
CA GLY A 106 14.18 1.34 -2.69
C GLY A 106 13.95 0.00 -3.37
N GLN A 107 14.11 -1.09 -2.61
CA GLN A 107 13.92 -2.46 -3.10
C GLN A 107 12.46 -2.89 -2.98
N ILE A 108 11.99 -3.66 -3.95
CA ILE A 108 10.68 -4.32 -3.88
C ILE A 108 10.79 -5.47 -2.85
N PRO A 109 9.94 -5.50 -1.81
CA PRO A 109 9.99 -6.53 -0.78
C PRO A 109 9.63 -7.89 -1.37
N ASN A 110 10.46 -8.91 -1.10
CA ASN A 110 10.21 -10.28 -1.58
C ASN A 110 8.95 -10.90 -0.96
N GLN A 111 8.47 -10.36 0.16
CA GLN A 111 7.24 -10.77 0.82
C GLN A 111 5.99 -10.53 -0.04
N LEU A 112 6.04 -9.68 -1.09
CA LEU A 112 4.95 -9.62 -2.07
C LEU A 112 4.71 -10.98 -2.75
N GLY A 113 5.72 -11.85 -2.82
CA GLY A 113 5.59 -13.23 -3.29
C GLY A 113 4.71 -14.13 -2.40
N ASN A 114 4.38 -13.70 -1.18
CA ASN A 114 3.46 -14.43 -0.30
C ASN A 114 1.98 -14.19 -0.64
N LEU A 115 1.68 -13.24 -1.53
CA LEU A 115 0.30 -12.90 -1.92
C LEU A 115 -0.23 -13.91 -2.94
N THR A 116 -0.53 -15.13 -2.48
CA THR A 116 -0.87 -16.26 -3.36
C THR A 116 -2.19 -16.11 -4.11
N HIS A 117 -3.07 -15.18 -3.71
CA HIS A 117 -4.33 -14.88 -4.40
C HIS A 117 -4.23 -13.69 -5.37
N LEU A 118 -3.06 -13.05 -5.46
CA LEU A 118 -2.88 -11.83 -6.24
C LEU A 118 -3.02 -12.14 -7.74
N GLN A 119 -3.91 -11.42 -8.41
CA GLN A 119 -4.17 -11.52 -9.85
C GLN A 119 -3.70 -10.28 -10.60
N TYR A 120 -3.65 -9.13 -9.91
CA TYR A 120 -3.18 -7.86 -10.45
C TYR A 120 -2.15 -7.24 -9.53
N LEU A 121 -1.00 -6.91 -10.08
CA LEU A 121 0.07 -6.17 -9.42
C LEU A 121 0.59 -5.09 -10.36
N ASP A 122 0.41 -3.83 -9.98
CA ASP A 122 1.03 -2.71 -10.66
C ASP A 122 1.94 -1.92 -9.71
N LEU A 123 3.22 -1.91 -10.07
CA LEU A 123 4.27 -1.15 -9.40
C LEU A 123 4.91 -0.13 -10.36
N SER A 124 4.36 0.05 -11.56
CA SER A 124 4.96 0.87 -12.61
C SER A 124 5.09 2.34 -12.23
N PHE A 125 5.99 3.06 -12.91
CA PHE A 125 6.22 4.50 -12.71
C PHE A 125 6.56 4.88 -11.26
N ASN A 126 7.43 4.08 -10.65
CA ASN A 126 8.03 4.33 -9.34
C ASN A 126 9.56 4.39 -9.45
N GLY A 127 10.18 4.81 -8.35
CA GLY A 127 11.61 5.06 -8.20
C GLY A 127 12.46 3.88 -7.75
N TYR A 128 12.16 2.66 -8.19
CA TYR A 128 12.91 1.49 -7.72
C TYR A 128 14.32 1.46 -8.30
N SER A 129 15.32 1.48 -7.40
CA SER A 129 16.71 1.25 -7.78
C SER A 129 16.94 -0.25 -7.95
N VAL A 130 17.33 -0.67 -9.15
CA VAL A 130 17.93 -1.99 -9.35
C VAL A 130 19.31 -1.96 -8.70
N ILE A 131 19.39 -2.21 -7.40
CA ILE A 131 20.64 -2.72 -6.83
C ILE A 131 20.71 -4.15 -7.35
N ALA A 132 21.33 -4.33 -8.51
CA ALA A 132 21.80 -5.64 -8.89
C ALA A 132 22.64 -6.16 -7.71
N PRO A 133 22.42 -7.38 -7.19
CA PRO A 133 23.36 -7.93 -6.23
C PRO A 133 24.75 -7.82 -6.83
N GLU A 134 25.73 -7.33 -6.08
CA GLU A 134 27.14 -7.18 -6.46
C GLU A 134 27.85 -8.53 -6.70
N ASN A 135 27.19 -9.46 -7.41
CA ASN A 135 27.73 -10.72 -7.90
C ASN A 135 27.47 -10.87 -9.41
N SER A 136 27.47 -9.76 -10.16
CA SER A 136 27.75 -9.84 -11.59
C SER A 136 29.20 -10.31 -11.74
N CYS A 137 29.38 -11.50 -12.33
CA CYS A 137 30.70 -12.09 -12.59
C CYS A 137 31.65 -11.06 -13.23
N THR A 138 32.57 -10.49 -12.45
CA THR A 138 33.76 -9.82 -12.96
C THR A 138 34.85 -10.87 -13.14
N LYS A 139 35.34 -11.00 -14.37
CA LYS A 139 36.50 -11.84 -14.73
C LYS A 139 37.70 -11.49 -13.84
N PRO A 140 38.53 -12.46 -13.41
CA PRO A 140 39.77 -12.14 -12.72
C PRO A 140 40.70 -11.38 -13.65
N GLN A 141 41.17 -10.23 -13.18
CA GLN A 141 42.23 -9.46 -13.81
C GLN A 141 43.54 -10.24 -13.65
N LEU A 142 44.06 -10.80 -14.75
CA LEU A 142 45.43 -11.30 -14.80
C LEU A 142 46.37 -10.10 -14.68
N ALA A 143 47.10 -10.02 -13.57
CA ALA A 143 48.27 -9.17 -13.45
C ALA A 143 49.39 -9.77 -14.32
N LEU A 144 49.92 -8.97 -15.24
CA LEU A 144 51.27 -9.13 -15.79
C LEU A 144 52.27 -8.44 -14.88
#